data_AF-A0A0G3BLB8-F1
#
_entry.id   AF-A0A0G3BLB8-F1
#
_cell.length_a   1.000
_cell.length_b   1.000
_cell.length_c   1.000
_cell.angle_alpha   90.00
_cell.angle_beta   90.00
_cell.angle_gamma   90.00
#
_symmetry.space_group_name_H-M   'P 1'
#
loop_
_entity.id
_entity.type
_entity.pdbx_description
1 polymer ?
#
loop_
_entity_poly.entity_id
_entity_poly.type
_entity_poly.pdbx_seq_one_letter_code
_entity_poly.pdbx_strand_id
1 'polypeptide(L)'
;MVADTGLAHVAAAIAEPARAAMLCALLDGRARTATELAAQADVAASTASAHLARLVEQRLLQCVPQGKHRYYQLAGADAAQALEALLVLSGRPRPAFRPATPSGLRVARTCYDHMAGEIAVHLLQALTQRRWLVNDGDGLCVTREGTRGLLDWGIDLDEVRQRRRRFACPCLDWSERRPHLGGALGAALLTLAQQRRWVQRELDGRALRVQPRAWREWLDPLEVPRPA
;
A
#
# COMPACT_ATOMS: atom_id res chain seq x y z
N MET A 1 -16.42 40.24 -5.48
CA MET A 1 -15.61 39.12 -4.99
C MET A 1 -15.40 38.16 -6.13
N VAL A 2 -14.17 37.97 -6.59
CA VAL A 2 -13.88 36.89 -7.55
C VAL A 2 -13.99 35.60 -6.74
N ALA A 3 -15.02 34.80 -6.99
CA ALA A 3 -15.13 33.49 -6.36
C ALA A 3 -13.85 32.70 -6.71
N ASP A 4 -13.24 32.05 -5.71
CA ASP A 4 -12.10 31.19 -5.97
C ASP A 4 -12.56 30.02 -6.85
N THR A 5 -12.28 30.14 -8.15
CA THR A 5 -12.66 29.15 -9.16
C THR A 5 -12.00 27.80 -8.91
N GLY A 6 -10.84 27.76 -8.25
CA GLY A 6 -10.18 26.51 -7.87
C GLY A 6 -11.00 25.76 -6.81
N LEU A 7 -11.41 26.47 -5.76
CA LEU A 7 -12.31 25.92 -4.74
C LEU A 7 -13.62 25.41 -5.35
N ALA A 8 -14.22 26.19 -6.25
CA ALA A 8 -15.47 25.80 -6.91
C ALA A 8 -15.33 24.51 -7.74
N HIS A 9 -14.22 24.34 -8.47
CA HIS A 9 -13.98 23.12 -9.26
C HIS A 9 -13.78 21.88 -8.38
N VAL A 10 -13.01 22.00 -7.29
CA VAL A 10 -12.81 20.89 -6.34
C VAL A 10 -14.14 20.53 -5.67
N ALA A 11 -14.88 21.52 -5.19
CA ALA A 11 -16.19 21.31 -4.58
C ALA A 11 -17.16 20.63 -5.56
N ALA A 12 -17.22 21.06 -6.81
CA ALA A 12 -18.05 20.43 -7.85
C ALA A 12 -17.63 18.99 -8.16
N ALA A 13 -16.34 18.67 -8.08
CA ALA A 13 -15.85 17.30 -8.23
C ALA A 13 -16.20 16.42 -7.03
N ILE A 14 -16.43 16.97 -5.84
CA ILE A 14 -16.88 16.20 -4.67
C ILE A 14 -18.41 16.11 -4.60
N ALA A 15 -19.13 17.15 -5.03
CA ALA A 15 -20.58 17.30 -4.93
C ALA A 15 -21.38 16.40 -5.88
N GLU A 16 -21.09 15.10 -5.86
CA GLU A 16 -21.87 14.07 -6.55
C GLU A 16 -21.79 12.76 -5.72
N PRO A 17 -22.93 12.08 -5.46
CA PRO A 17 -23.00 10.95 -4.54
C PRO A 17 -22.02 9.81 -4.82
N ALA A 18 -21.89 9.37 -6.09
CA ALA A 18 -21.02 8.27 -6.46
C ALA A 18 -19.54 8.64 -6.23
N ARG A 19 -19.12 9.83 -6.66
CA ARG A 19 -17.76 10.35 -6.39
C ARG A 19 -17.48 10.49 -4.90
N ALA A 20 -18.42 11.02 -4.12
CA ALA A 20 -18.27 11.13 -2.67
C ALA A 20 -18.11 9.75 -2.01
N ALA A 21 -18.91 8.76 -2.43
CA ALA A 21 -18.79 7.38 -1.95
C ALA A 21 -17.42 6.76 -2.31
N MET A 22 -16.95 6.97 -3.55
CA MET A 22 -15.62 6.52 -3.99
C MET A 22 -14.50 7.17 -3.18
N LEU A 23 -14.55 8.48 -2.95
CA LEU A 23 -13.58 9.22 -2.15
C LEU A 23 -13.56 8.74 -0.69
N CYS A 24 -14.74 8.55 -0.08
CA CYS A 24 -14.86 8.04 1.28
C CYS A 24 -14.30 6.61 1.41
N ALA A 25 -14.50 5.77 0.38
CA ALA A 25 -13.94 4.42 0.34
C ALA A 25 -12.41 4.39 0.32
N LEU A 26 -11.76 5.51 -0.02
CA LEU A 26 -10.30 5.64 -0.13
C LEU A 26 -9.66 6.32 1.07
N LEU A 27 -10.44 6.82 2.04
CA LEU A 27 -9.92 7.45 3.27
C LEU A 27 -9.09 6.50 4.13
N ASP A 28 -9.31 5.19 4.02
CA ASP A 28 -8.48 4.13 4.63
C ASP A 28 -7.05 4.03 4.09
N GLY A 29 -6.67 4.91 3.15
CA GLY A 29 -5.35 4.96 2.56
C GLY A 29 -5.08 3.79 1.60
N ARG A 30 -6.12 3.03 1.24
CA ARG A 30 -6.03 1.85 0.39
C ARG A 30 -6.31 2.21 -1.07
N ALA A 31 -5.43 1.79 -1.98
CA ALA A 31 -5.67 1.92 -3.42
C ALA A 31 -6.72 0.90 -3.94
N ARG A 32 -7.66 1.32 -4.78
CA ARG A 32 -8.77 0.46 -5.26
C ARG A 32 -8.95 0.48 -6.77
N THR A 33 -9.37 -0.64 -7.34
CA THR A 33 -9.64 -0.73 -8.78
C THR A 33 -10.94 0.01 -9.13
N ALA A 34 -11.11 0.36 -10.41
CA ALA A 34 -12.33 0.99 -10.89
C ALA A 34 -13.58 0.14 -10.61
N THR A 35 -13.49 -1.19 -10.77
CA THR A 35 -14.60 -2.11 -10.52
C THR A 35 -15.03 -2.13 -9.06
N GLU A 36 -14.07 -2.07 -8.13
CA GLU A 36 -14.39 -2.06 -6.70
C GLU A 36 -15.00 -0.73 -6.25
N LEU A 37 -14.54 0.38 -6.83
CA LEU A 37 -15.12 1.71 -6.60
C LEU A 37 -16.51 1.84 -7.23
N ALA A 38 -16.72 1.24 -8.41
CA ALA A 38 -18.03 1.15 -9.05
C ALA A 38 -19.04 0.41 -8.17
N ALA A 39 -18.66 -0.76 -7.64
CA ALA A 39 -19.51 -1.53 -6.74
C ALA A 39 -19.82 -0.77 -5.44
N GLN A 40 -18.86 -0.05 -4.87
CA GLN A 40 -19.07 0.70 -3.63
C GLN A 40 -19.91 1.96 -3.81
N ALA A 41 -19.91 2.53 -5.01
CA ALA A 41 -20.75 3.67 -5.39
C ALA A 41 -22.08 3.25 -6.03
N ASP A 42 -22.34 1.94 -6.17
CA ASP A 42 -23.52 1.37 -6.82
C ASP A 42 -23.76 1.91 -8.25
N VAL A 43 -22.70 1.94 -9.06
CA VAL A 43 -22.75 2.43 -10.45
C VAL A 43 -22.12 1.45 -11.44
N ALA A 44 -22.50 1.57 -12.72
CA ALA A 44 -21.87 0.81 -13.80
C ALA A 44 -20.39 1.19 -14.01
N ALA A 45 -19.61 0.27 -14.56
CA ALA A 45 -18.17 0.46 -14.78
C ALA A 45 -17.83 1.63 -15.72
N SER A 46 -18.68 1.89 -16.73
CA SER A 46 -18.56 3.03 -17.64
C SER A 46 -18.72 4.36 -16.89
N THR A 47 -19.74 4.46 -16.03
CA THR A 47 -20.00 5.62 -15.18
C THR A 47 -18.86 5.84 -14.17
N ALA A 48 -18.40 4.77 -13.52
CA ALA A 48 -17.27 4.86 -12.61
C ALA A 48 -16.00 5.38 -13.29
N SER A 49 -15.72 4.95 -14.51
CA SER A 49 -14.53 5.41 -15.26
C SER A 49 -14.57 6.92 -15.50
N ALA A 50 -15.73 7.49 -15.84
CA ALA A 50 -15.90 8.93 -16.01
C ALA A 50 -15.74 9.70 -14.69
N HIS A 51 -16.30 9.17 -13.59
CA HIS A 51 -16.14 9.74 -12.26
C HIS A 51 -14.69 9.76 -11.80
N LEU A 52 -13.97 8.65 -11.96
CA LEU A 52 -12.57 8.52 -11.58
C LEU A 52 -11.67 9.45 -12.40
N ALA A 53 -11.92 9.59 -13.70
CA ALA A 53 -11.21 10.53 -14.55
C ALA A 53 -11.37 11.98 -14.05
N ARG A 54 -12.61 12.38 -13.69
CA ARG A 54 -12.88 13.72 -13.15
C ARG A 54 -12.18 13.97 -11.81
N LEU A 55 -12.12 12.96 -10.94
CA LEU A 55 -11.43 13.06 -9.65
C LEU A 55 -9.90 13.13 -9.79
N VAL A 56 -9.34 12.43 -10.78
CA VAL A 56 -7.91 12.51 -11.11
C VAL A 56 -7.56 13.87 -11.72
N GLU A 57 -8.41 14.39 -12.61
CA GLU A 57 -8.25 15.73 -13.22
C GLU A 57 -8.16 16.83 -12.15
N GLN A 58 -9.00 16.75 -11.11
CA GLN A 58 -8.99 17.68 -9.99
C GLN A 58 -7.97 17.34 -8.88
N ARG A 59 -7.05 16.38 -9.13
CA ARG A 59 -6.00 15.94 -8.21
C ARG A 59 -6.52 15.51 -6.83
N LEU A 60 -7.76 15.02 -6.76
CA LEU A 60 -8.29 14.38 -5.55
C LEU A 60 -7.83 12.92 -5.48
N LEU A 61 -7.65 12.29 -6.65
CA LEU A 61 -7.14 10.93 -6.80
C LEU A 61 -5.87 10.91 -7.65
N GLN A 62 -5.10 9.85 -7.47
CA GLN A 62 -4.03 9.43 -8.37
C GLN A 62 -4.27 7.99 -8.84
N CYS A 63 -3.85 7.71 -10.08
CA CYS A 63 -3.96 6.39 -10.69
C CYS A 63 -2.58 5.73 -10.76
N VAL A 64 -2.41 4.60 -10.08
CA VAL A 64 -1.19 3.80 -10.09
C VAL A 64 -1.40 2.57 -10.98
N PRO A 65 -0.70 2.44 -12.12
CA PRO A 65 -0.76 1.24 -12.93
C PRO A 65 0.01 0.11 -12.24
N GLN A 66 -0.61 -1.07 -12.12
CA GLN A 66 0.06 -2.28 -11.64
C GLN A 66 -0.35 -3.48 -12.50
N GLY A 67 0.57 -3.91 -13.36
CA GLY A 67 0.31 -4.97 -14.33
C GLY A 67 -0.87 -4.62 -15.25
N LYS A 68 -1.87 -5.49 -15.32
CA LYS A 68 -3.08 -5.30 -16.15
C LYS A 68 -4.17 -4.44 -15.48
N HIS A 69 -3.99 -4.04 -14.23
CA HIS A 69 -4.99 -3.32 -13.45
C HIS A 69 -4.54 -1.89 -13.14
N ARG A 70 -5.51 -1.00 -13.01
CA ARG A 70 -5.31 0.38 -12.55
C ARG A 70 -5.91 0.52 -11.16
N TYR A 71 -5.13 1.07 -10.25
CA TYR A 71 -5.53 1.31 -8.87
C TYR A 71 -5.62 2.82 -8.63
N TYR A 72 -6.66 3.24 -7.92
CA TYR A 72 -6.94 4.62 -7.57
C TYR A 72 -6.79 4.79 -6.07
N GLN A 73 -6.07 5.83 -5.64
CA GLN A 73 -5.92 6.21 -4.24
C GLN A 73 -6.04 7.72 -4.11
N LEU A 74 -6.25 8.24 -2.89
CA LEU A 74 -6.20 9.67 -2.66
C LEU A 74 -4.84 10.23 -3.12
N ALA A 75 -4.86 11.41 -3.73
CA ALA A 75 -3.64 12.01 -4.29
C ALA A 75 -2.59 12.31 -3.21
N GLY A 76 -3.01 12.61 -1.97
CA GLY A 76 -2.13 12.89 -0.85
C GLY A 76 -2.89 13.19 0.44
N ALA A 77 -2.12 13.58 1.48
CA ALA A 77 -2.65 13.88 2.81
C ALA A 77 -3.64 15.06 2.80
N ASP A 78 -3.39 16.10 2.01
CA ASP A 78 -4.26 17.29 1.92
C ASP A 78 -5.68 16.92 1.45
N ALA A 79 -5.79 16.04 0.44
CA ALA A 79 -7.08 15.56 -0.06
C ALA A 79 -7.83 14.74 1.02
N ALA A 80 -7.11 13.89 1.77
CA ALA A 80 -7.68 13.13 2.87
C ALA A 80 -8.18 14.07 3.99
N GLN A 81 -7.36 15.05 4.40
CA GLN A 81 -7.71 15.99 5.47
C GLN A 81 -8.92 16.86 5.10
N ALA A 82 -9.00 17.32 3.84
CA ALA A 82 -10.16 18.06 3.35
C ALA A 82 -11.44 17.20 3.38
N LEU A 83 -11.36 15.95 2.94
CA LEU A 83 -12.50 15.02 2.98
C LEU A 83 -12.93 14.68 4.40
N GLU A 84 -11.98 14.50 5.33
CA GLU A 84 -12.26 14.26 6.75
C GLU A 84 -12.95 15.47 7.37
N ALA A 85 -12.50 16.69 7.08
CA ALA A 85 -13.16 17.91 7.54
C ALA A 85 -14.61 18.00 7.04
N LEU A 86 -14.86 17.67 5.77
CA LEU A 86 -16.22 17.62 5.21
C LEU A 86 -17.09 16.54 5.88
N LEU A 87 -16.51 15.38 6.18
CA LEU A 87 -17.24 14.30 6.86
C LEU A 87 -17.63 14.69 8.29
N VAL A 88 -16.72 15.35 9.02
CA VAL A 88 -17.00 15.92 10.35
C VAL A 88 -18.17 16.89 10.27
N LEU A 89 -18.16 17.81 9.29
CA LEU A 89 -19.27 18.76 9.07
C LEU A 89 -20.59 18.05 8.72
N SER A 90 -20.53 16.93 8.01
CA SER A 90 -21.71 16.15 7.61
C SER A 90 -22.24 15.18 8.69
N GLY A 91 -21.51 15.00 9.80
CA GLY A 91 -21.90 14.15 10.92
C GLY A 91 -21.90 12.63 10.63
N ARG A 92 -21.19 12.15 9.60
CA ARG A 92 -21.16 10.72 9.25
C ARG A 92 -19.91 9.99 9.78
N PRO A 93 -20.05 8.83 10.44
CA PRO A 93 -18.92 7.97 10.78
C PRO A 93 -18.35 7.24 9.55
N ARG A 94 -17.05 6.98 9.58
CA ARG A 94 -16.26 6.37 8.50
C ARG A 94 -16.59 4.87 8.30
N PRO A 95 -16.89 4.38 7.09
CA PRO A 95 -17.07 2.96 6.84
C PRO A 95 -15.73 2.20 6.88
N ALA A 96 -15.68 1.08 7.61
CA ALA A 96 -14.49 0.22 7.68
C ALA A 96 -14.43 -0.76 6.50
N PHE A 97 -13.28 -0.89 5.85
CA PHE A 97 -13.05 -1.89 4.80
C PHE A 97 -12.98 -3.31 5.37
N ARG A 98 -13.70 -4.24 4.71
CA ARG A 98 -13.64 -5.68 4.98
C ARG A 98 -13.13 -6.41 3.73
N PRO A 99 -11.87 -6.88 3.69
CA PRO A 99 -11.38 -7.66 2.57
C PRO A 99 -12.08 -9.03 2.52
N ALA A 100 -12.43 -9.50 1.32
CA ALA A 100 -12.93 -10.86 1.09
C ALA A 100 -11.81 -11.92 1.04
N THR A 101 -10.55 -11.52 1.28
CA THR A 101 -9.38 -12.40 1.27
C THR A 101 -9.37 -13.31 2.50
N PRO A 102 -9.12 -14.63 2.35
CA PRO A 102 -8.91 -15.53 3.49
C PRO A 102 -7.81 -14.97 4.42
N SER A 103 -8.06 -15.00 5.73
CA SER A 103 -7.22 -14.33 6.75
C SER A 103 -5.73 -14.69 6.64
N GLY A 104 -5.39 -15.96 6.40
CA GLY A 104 -4.00 -16.40 6.23
C GLY A 104 -3.27 -15.71 5.07
N LEU A 105 -3.93 -15.51 3.92
CA LEU A 105 -3.36 -14.83 2.76
C LEU A 105 -3.28 -13.31 2.95
N ARG A 106 -4.10 -12.74 3.83
CA ARG A 106 -4.04 -11.33 4.23
C ARG A 106 -2.82 -11.08 5.11
N VAL A 107 -2.58 -11.93 6.11
CA VAL A 107 -1.50 -11.75 7.09
C VAL A 107 -0.12 -11.75 6.45
N ALA A 108 0.23 -12.84 5.75
CA ALA A 108 1.52 -12.96 5.08
C ALA A 108 1.45 -13.95 3.91
N ARG A 109 2.05 -13.58 2.78
CA ARG A 109 2.13 -14.42 1.59
C ARG A 109 3.32 -14.03 0.71
N THR A 110 3.53 -14.76 -0.38
CA THR A 110 4.41 -14.32 -1.47
C THR A 110 3.64 -13.52 -2.53
N CYS A 111 4.21 -12.39 -2.95
CA CYS A 111 3.88 -11.72 -4.19
C CYS A 111 5.01 -12.04 -5.16
N TYR A 112 4.81 -13.08 -5.98
CA TYR A 112 5.88 -13.70 -6.78
C TYR A 112 7.01 -14.23 -5.89
N ASP A 113 8.09 -13.47 -5.78
CA ASP A 113 9.35 -13.84 -5.15
C ASP A 113 9.71 -13.01 -3.92
N HIS A 114 8.82 -12.11 -3.48
CA HIS A 114 9.01 -11.30 -2.28
C HIS A 114 7.77 -11.40 -1.36
N MET A 115 7.93 -10.98 -0.10
CA MET A 115 6.85 -11.01 0.88
C MET A 115 5.79 -9.96 0.59
N ALA A 116 4.54 -10.31 0.89
CA ALA A 116 3.33 -9.51 0.75
C ALA A 116 2.37 -9.84 1.91
N GLY A 117 1.26 -9.11 2.00
CA GLY A 117 0.32 -9.14 3.12
C GLY A 117 0.63 -8.08 4.17
N GLU A 118 -0.19 -8.06 5.22
CA GLU A 118 -0.19 -7.11 6.32
C GLU A 118 1.22 -6.92 6.91
N ILE A 119 1.93 -8.02 7.17
CA ILE A 119 3.29 -7.99 7.74
C ILE A 119 4.30 -7.34 6.79
N ALA A 120 4.22 -7.62 5.48
CA ALA A 120 5.16 -7.07 4.50
C ALA A 120 4.97 -5.56 4.31
N VAL A 121 3.72 -5.08 4.38
CA VAL A 121 3.40 -3.65 4.35
C VAL A 121 3.98 -2.96 5.58
N HIS A 122 3.73 -3.50 6.77
CA HIS A 122 4.23 -2.93 8.01
C HIS A 122 5.76 -2.97 8.09
N LEU A 123 6.41 -3.99 7.54
CA LEU A 123 7.86 -4.03 7.41
C LEU A 123 8.40 -2.87 6.56
N LEU A 124 7.80 -2.60 5.39
CA LEU A 124 8.24 -1.45 4.57
C LEU A 124 8.05 -0.13 5.33
N GLN A 125 6.94 0.04 6.04
CA GLN A 125 6.70 1.21 6.88
C GLN A 125 7.77 1.37 7.97
N ALA A 126 8.07 0.30 8.71
CA ALA A 126 9.06 0.28 9.77
C ALA A 126 10.49 0.60 9.27
N LEU A 127 10.87 0.09 8.10
CA LEU A 127 12.16 0.37 7.46
C LEU A 127 12.25 1.83 6.99
N THR A 128 11.15 2.38 6.49
CA THR A 128 11.09 3.78 6.04
C THR A 128 11.13 4.75 7.22
N GLN A 129 10.39 4.46 8.29
CA GLN A 129 10.38 5.27 9.53
C GLN A 129 11.76 5.31 10.20
N ARG A 130 12.50 4.19 10.18
CA ARG A 130 13.89 4.12 10.65
C ARG A 130 14.89 4.78 9.70
N ARG A 131 14.43 5.33 8.57
CA ARG A 131 15.25 5.89 7.49
C ARG A 131 16.24 4.89 6.90
N TRP A 132 15.94 3.59 6.92
CA TRP A 132 16.75 2.58 6.22
C TRP A 132 16.48 2.60 4.73
N LEU A 133 15.23 2.86 4.38
CA LEU A 133 14.77 3.06 3.01
C LEU A 133 14.20 4.46 2.87
N VAL A 134 14.47 5.09 1.74
CA VAL A 134 13.89 6.36 1.33
C VAL A 134 13.34 6.22 -0.08
N ASN A 135 12.25 6.94 -0.37
CA ASN A 135 11.72 7.00 -1.73
C ASN A 135 12.69 7.76 -2.62
N ASP A 136 12.95 7.22 -3.81
CA ASP A 136 13.74 7.84 -4.87
C ASP A 136 12.94 7.76 -6.18
N GLY A 137 12.14 8.79 -6.43
CA GLY A 137 11.15 8.80 -7.51
C GLY A 137 10.19 7.61 -7.43
N ASP A 138 10.20 6.77 -8.47
CA ASP A 138 9.37 5.56 -8.55
C ASP A 138 9.95 4.34 -7.80
N GLY A 139 11.12 4.51 -7.15
CA GLY A 139 11.89 3.44 -6.52
C GLY A 139 12.15 3.65 -5.02
N LEU A 140 12.92 2.73 -4.44
CA LEU A 140 13.42 2.83 -3.06
C LEU A 140 14.95 2.76 -3.07
N CYS A 141 15.57 3.63 -2.30
CA CYS A 141 17.01 3.65 -2.06
C CYS A 141 17.32 3.30 -0.62
N VAL A 142 18.41 2.55 -0.43
CA VAL A 142 18.94 2.23 0.91
C VAL A 142 19.88 3.34 1.35
N THR A 143 19.66 3.85 2.55
CA THR A 143 20.52 4.86 3.19
C THR A 143 21.77 4.24 3.79
N ARG A 144 22.70 5.05 4.32
CA ARG A 144 23.89 4.54 5.00
C ARG A 144 23.54 3.74 6.26
N GLU A 145 22.54 4.19 7.01
CA GLU A 145 22.00 3.52 8.19
C GLU A 145 21.33 2.21 7.79
N GLY A 146 20.54 2.23 6.71
CA GLY A 146 19.92 1.04 6.15
C GLY A 146 20.94 0.01 5.68
N THR A 147 22.04 0.45 5.07
CA THR A 147 23.14 -0.43 4.67
C THR A 147 23.70 -1.21 5.85
N ARG A 148 24.01 -0.52 6.96
CA ARG A 148 24.51 -1.18 8.18
C ARG A 148 23.50 -2.17 8.73
N GLY A 149 22.25 -1.74 8.90
CA GLY A 149 21.21 -2.59 9.47
C GLY A 149 20.87 -3.83 8.64
N LEU A 150 20.85 -3.70 7.31
CA LEU A 150 20.61 -4.83 6.41
C LEU A 150 21.80 -5.80 6.38
N LEU A 151 23.03 -5.29 6.45
CA LEU A 151 24.23 -6.14 6.60
C LEU A 151 24.24 -6.88 7.93
N ASP A 152 23.85 -6.24 9.03
CA ASP A 152 23.75 -6.86 10.36
C ASP A 152 22.73 -8.01 10.38
N TRP A 153 21.67 -7.93 9.55
CA TRP A 153 20.74 -9.03 9.33
C TRP A 153 21.30 -10.15 8.45
N GLY A 154 22.40 -9.91 7.75
CA GLY A 154 23.06 -10.85 6.84
C GLY A 154 22.63 -10.70 5.38
N ILE A 155 22.17 -9.52 4.96
CA ILE A 155 21.86 -9.23 3.54
C ILE A 155 23.09 -8.59 2.89
N ASP A 156 23.72 -9.32 1.97
CA ASP A 156 24.78 -8.79 1.11
C ASP A 156 24.19 -7.86 0.05
N LEU A 157 24.38 -6.55 0.21
CA LEU A 157 23.82 -5.56 -0.70
C LEU A 157 24.54 -5.50 -2.04
N ASP A 158 25.81 -5.90 -2.12
CA ASP A 158 26.57 -5.91 -3.37
C ASP A 158 26.07 -7.05 -4.26
N GLU A 159 25.85 -8.24 -3.70
CA GLU A 159 25.24 -9.36 -4.41
C GLU A 159 23.82 -8.99 -4.90
N VAL A 160 23.01 -8.35 -4.04
CA VAL A 160 21.65 -7.95 -4.39
C VAL A 160 21.63 -6.91 -5.52
N ARG A 161 22.58 -5.96 -5.54
CA ARG A 161 22.72 -4.95 -6.59
C ARG A 161 23.16 -5.51 -7.94
N GLN A 162 23.93 -6.61 -7.95
CA GLN A 162 24.37 -7.25 -9.19
C GLN A 162 23.22 -7.97 -9.95
N ARG A 163 22.06 -8.18 -9.31
CA ARG A 163 20.92 -8.82 -9.96
C ARG A 163 20.34 -7.91 -11.06
N ARG A 164 20.12 -8.47 -12.25
CA ARG A 164 19.57 -7.77 -13.44
C ARG A 164 18.07 -7.43 -13.32
N ARG A 165 17.68 -6.61 -12.35
CA ARG A 165 16.31 -6.12 -12.10
C ARG A 165 16.34 -4.88 -11.21
N ARG A 166 15.18 -4.25 -10.97
CA ARG A 166 15.08 -3.14 -10.00
C ARG A 166 15.56 -3.60 -8.62
N PHE A 167 16.46 -2.83 -8.02
CA PHE A 167 17.06 -3.13 -6.72
C PHE A 167 16.00 -3.18 -5.61
N ALA A 168 15.24 -2.11 -5.42
CA ALA A 168 14.11 -2.05 -4.50
C ALA A 168 13.00 -1.17 -5.10
N CYS A 169 11.74 -1.56 -4.88
CA CYS A 169 10.60 -0.76 -5.33
C CYS A 169 9.38 -0.94 -4.44
N PRO A 170 8.49 0.07 -4.34
CA PRO A 170 7.20 -0.09 -3.70
C PRO A 170 6.31 -0.97 -4.60
N CYS A 171 6.03 -2.19 -4.16
CA CYS A 171 5.10 -3.11 -4.83
C CYS A 171 3.73 -2.97 -4.16
N LEU A 172 2.65 -2.76 -4.93
CA LEU A 172 1.33 -2.59 -4.33
C LEU A 172 0.75 -3.95 -3.91
N ASP A 173 0.43 -4.09 -2.63
CA ASP A 173 -0.22 -5.27 -2.11
C ASP A 173 -1.70 -5.26 -2.50
N TRP A 174 -2.26 -6.31 -3.09
CA TRP A 174 -3.68 -6.30 -3.49
C TRP A 174 -4.66 -6.51 -2.32
N SER A 175 -4.27 -7.19 -1.24
CA SER A 175 -5.14 -7.43 -0.07
C SER A 175 -5.11 -6.25 0.89
N GLU A 176 -3.92 -5.69 1.09
CA GLU A 176 -3.69 -4.53 1.96
C GLU A 176 -3.82 -3.20 1.24
N ARG A 177 -3.66 -3.20 -0.09
CA ARG A 177 -3.75 -2.02 -0.98
C ARG A 177 -2.80 -0.90 -0.56
N ARG A 178 -1.67 -1.30 0.02
CA ARG A 178 -0.56 -0.46 0.49
C ARG A 178 0.74 -1.02 -0.08
N PRO A 179 1.78 -0.20 -0.28
CA PRO A 179 3.04 -0.69 -0.80
C PRO A 179 3.74 -1.60 0.21
N HIS A 180 4.40 -2.63 -0.29
CA HIS A 180 5.35 -3.48 0.39
C HIS A 180 6.66 -3.53 -0.39
N LEU A 181 7.72 -4.04 0.22
CA LEU A 181 9.04 -4.07 -0.40
C LEU A 181 9.12 -5.12 -1.51
N GLY A 182 9.25 -4.65 -2.76
CA GLY A 182 9.55 -5.47 -3.94
C GLY A 182 10.97 -5.26 -4.46
N GLY A 183 11.27 -5.87 -5.61
CA GLY A 183 12.60 -5.81 -6.24
C GLY A 183 13.56 -6.87 -5.70
N ALA A 184 14.84 -6.77 -6.09
CA ALA A 184 15.89 -7.68 -5.66
C ALA A 184 16.03 -7.73 -4.13
N LEU A 185 15.91 -6.58 -3.45
CA LEU A 185 15.98 -6.47 -2.00
C LEU A 185 14.78 -7.14 -1.32
N GLY A 186 13.57 -6.97 -1.85
CA GLY A 186 12.37 -7.66 -1.32
C GLY A 186 12.50 -9.18 -1.44
N ALA A 187 13.08 -9.68 -2.52
CA ALA A 187 13.35 -11.11 -2.70
C ALA A 187 14.43 -11.60 -1.72
N ALA A 188 15.53 -10.86 -1.55
CA ALA A 188 16.59 -11.19 -0.60
C ALA A 188 16.06 -11.23 0.85
N LEU A 189 15.18 -10.30 1.22
CA LEU A 189 14.56 -10.29 2.54
C LEU A 189 13.66 -11.52 2.77
N LEU A 190 12.90 -11.96 1.75
CA LEU A 190 12.13 -13.21 1.84
C LEU A 190 13.07 -14.41 2.03
N THR A 191 14.13 -14.50 1.23
CA THR A 191 15.12 -15.59 1.33
C THR A 191 15.75 -15.64 2.73
N LEU A 192 16.17 -14.49 3.26
CA LEU A 192 16.69 -14.40 4.62
C LEU A 192 15.65 -14.87 5.65
N ALA A 193 14.41 -14.38 5.55
CA ALA A 193 13.34 -14.76 6.49
C ALA A 193 13.04 -16.27 6.46
N GLN A 194 13.19 -16.91 5.31
CA GLN A 194 13.07 -18.37 5.18
C GLN A 194 14.28 -19.11 5.77
N GLN A 195 15.51 -18.67 5.48
CA GLN A 195 16.74 -19.25 6.03
C GLN A 195 16.77 -19.15 7.57
N ARG A 196 16.37 -17.99 8.11
CA ARG A 196 16.18 -17.76 9.54
C ARG A 196 14.91 -18.41 10.09
N ARG A 197 14.15 -19.18 9.29
CA ARG A 197 12.83 -19.77 9.60
C ARG A 197 11.93 -18.84 10.43
N TRP A 198 11.91 -17.57 10.07
CA TRP A 198 10.94 -16.60 10.57
C TRP A 198 9.61 -16.76 9.85
N VAL A 199 9.66 -17.15 8.58
CA VAL A 199 8.48 -17.52 7.80
C VAL A 199 8.68 -18.91 7.18
N GLN A 200 7.58 -19.63 7.01
CA GLN A 200 7.54 -20.89 6.27
C GLN A 200 6.43 -20.83 5.22
N ARG A 201 6.68 -21.39 4.04
CA ARG A 201 5.63 -21.56 3.03
C ARG A 201 4.68 -22.66 3.47
N GLU A 202 3.39 -22.42 3.30
CA GLU A 202 2.41 -23.50 3.42
C GLU A 202 2.49 -24.41 2.19
N LEU A 203 2.16 -25.69 2.38
CA LEU A 203 2.34 -26.74 1.37
C LEU A 203 1.56 -26.44 0.09
N ASP A 204 0.38 -25.84 0.22
CA ASP A 204 -0.50 -25.48 -0.90
C ASP A 204 -0.66 -23.96 -1.02
N GLY A 205 0.13 -23.37 -1.91
CA GLY A 205 -0.09 -22.01 -2.41
C GLY A 205 0.95 -20.97 -1.99
N ARG A 206 0.49 -19.73 -1.83
CA ARG A 206 1.35 -18.54 -1.60
C ARG A 206 1.38 -18.08 -0.15
N ALA A 207 0.58 -18.68 0.73
CA ALA A 207 0.52 -18.28 2.13
C ALA A 207 1.87 -18.51 2.81
N LEU A 208 2.24 -17.56 3.67
CA LEU A 208 3.41 -17.66 4.52
C LEU A 208 2.95 -17.72 5.98
N ARG A 209 3.35 -18.77 6.68
CA ARG A 209 3.16 -18.89 8.12
C ARG A 209 4.30 -18.18 8.84
N VAL A 210 3.97 -17.14 9.58
CA VAL A 210 4.92 -16.44 10.44
C VAL A 210 5.12 -17.23 11.73
N GLN A 211 6.37 -17.57 12.01
CA GLN A 211 6.74 -18.40 13.16
C GLN A 211 6.76 -17.56 14.43
N PRO A 212 6.38 -18.11 15.61
CA PRO A 212 6.38 -17.35 16.87
C PRO A 212 7.70 -16.64 17.18
N ARG A 213 8.84 -17.24 16.80
CA ARG A 213 10.17 -16.65 17.00
C ARG A 213 10.44 -15.41 16.16
N ALA A 214 9.78 -15.28 15.00
CA ALA A 214 9.93 -14.12 14.12
C ALA A 214 9.53 -12.82 14.84
N TRP A 215 8.54 -12.89 15.73
CA TRP A 215 8.14 -11.75 16.54
C TRP A 215 9.30 -11.23 17.38
N ARG A 216 9.88 -12.08 18.24
CA ARG A 216 10.97 -11.65 19.13
C ARG A 216 12.25 -11.27 18.40
N GLU A 217 12.60 -11.99 17.34
CA GLU A 217 13.92 -11.86 16.68
C GLU A 217 13.94 -10.85 15.53
N TRP A 218 12.79 -10.49 14.97
CA TRP A 218 12.72 -9.70 13.73
C TRP A 218 11.64 -8.62 13.74
N LEU A 219 10.39 -8.95 14.05
CA LEU A 219 9.26 -8.03 13.91
C LEU A 219 9.10 -7.06 15.10
N ASP A 220 9.23 -7.55 16.33
CA ASP A 220 9.13 -6.73 17.55
C ASP A 220 10.28 -5.69 17.65
N PRO A 221 11.56 -6.01 17.33
CA PRO A 221 12.62 -5.00 17.26
C PRO A 221 12.37 -3.91 16.20
N LEU A 222 11.55 -4.23 15.19
CA LEU A 222 11.09 -3.31 14.15
C LEU A 222 9.77 -2.62 14.50
N GLU A 223 9.19 -2.88 15.67
CA GLU A 223 7.89 -2.35 16.09
C GLU A 223 6.77 -2.65 15.07
N VAL A 224 6.86 -3.78 14.35
CA VAL A 224 5.82 -4.22 13.43
C VAL A 224 4.62 -4.70 14.25
N PRO A 225 3.41 -4.14 14.03
CA PRO A 225 2.23 -4.55 14.78
C PRO A 225 1.85 -6.00 14.49
N ARG A 226 1.29 -6.66 15.50
CA ARG A 226 0.71 -8.00 15.34
C ARG A 226 -0.59 -7.90 14.55
N PRO A 227 -0.85 -8.82 13.59
CA PRO A 227 -2.08 -8.80 12.83
C PRO A 227 -3.28 -9.04 13.74
N ALA A 228 -4.38 -8.34 13.45
CA ALA A 228 -5.66 -8.50 14.14
C ALA A 228 -6.47 -9.68 13.60
#